data_AF-A0A377V2P7-F1
#
_entry.id   AF-A0A377V2P7-F1
#
_cell.length_a   1.000
_cell.length_b   1.000
_cell.length_c   1.000
_cell.angle_alpha   90.00
_cell.angle_beta   90.00
_cell.angle_gamma   90.00
#
_symmetry.space_group_name_H-M   'P 1'
#
loop_
_entity.id
_entity.type
_entity.pdbx_description
1 polymer ?
#
loop_
_entity_poly.entity_id
_entity_poly.type
_entity_poly.pdbx_seq_one_letter_code
_entity_poly.pdbx_strand_id
1 'polypeptide(L)'
;MNFQHLAYWQEKAKNLAIETRLFINGEYCAAADNTTFETIDPAAQQTLAQVARGKKADVERAVKAARQAFDNGDWSQASPAQRKAILTRFADLMEAHREELALLETLDTGKPIRHSLRDDIPGAARAIRWYAEALDKVYGEVAPPAATSWR
;
A
#
# COMPACT_ATOMS: atom_id res chain seq x y z
N MET A 1 11.75 -20.40 11.62
CA MET A 1 11.79 -18.93 11.78
C MET A 1 12.24 -18.62 13.19
N ASN A 2 13.37 -17.92 13.37
CA ASN A 2 13.73 -17.41 14.69
C ASN A 2 12.96 -16.10 14.90
N PHE A 3 12.11 -16.08 15.93
CA PHE A 3 11.38 -14.88 16.30
C PHE A 3 12.20 -14.06 17.28
N GLN A 4 12.21 -12.75 17.06
CA GLN A 4 12.82 -11.82 17.99
C GLN A 4 12.01 -11.78 19.29
N HIS A 5 12.72 -11.61 20.41
CA HIS A 5 12.10 -11.51 21.73
C HIS A 5 11.48 -10.13 21.96
N LEU A 6 10.63 -10.02 22.98
CA LEU A 6 9.87 -8.80 23.29
C LEU A 6 10.73 -7.52 23.33
N ALA A 7 11.90 -7.58 24.01
CA ALA A 7 12.79 -6.42 24.18
C ALA A 7 13.26 -5.83 22.84
N TYR A 8 13.47 -6.67 21.83
CA TYR A 8 13.86 -6.22 20.49
C TYR A 8 12.77 -5.35 19.85
N TRP A 9 11.52 -5.78 19.93
CA TRP A 9 10.39 -5.05 19.35
C TRP A 9 10.07 -3.78 20.13
N GLN A 10 10.20 -3.82 21.45
CA GLN A 10 10.07 -2.62 22.29
C GLN A 10 11.14 -1.57 21.94
N GLU A 11 12.38 -2.00 21.71
CA GLU A 11 13.46 -1.10 21.30
C GLU A 11 13.22 -0.52 19.91
N LYS A 12 12.77 -1.33 18.94
CA LYS A 12 12.36 -0.81 17.62
C LYS A 12 11.21 0.18 17.72
N ALA A 13 10.20 -0.09 18.55
CA ALA A 13 9.04 0.78 18.71
C ALA A 13 9.43 2.17 19.24
N LYS A 14 10.35 2.23 20.21
CA LYS A 14 10.87 3.50 20.74
C LYS A 14 11.61 4.35 19.70
N ASN A 15 12.26 3.70 18.74
CA ASN A 15 13.08 4.36 17.72
C ASN A 15 12.35 4.51 16.37
N LEU A 16 11.06 4.16 16.31
CA LEU A 16 10.29 4.19 15.07
C LEU A 16 9.86 5.62 14.75
N ALA A 17 10.30 6.13 13.60
CA ALA A 17 9.79 7.38 13.05
C ALA A 17 8.51 7.10 12.25
N ILE A 18 7.35 7.38 12.85
CA ILE A 18 6.05 7.18 12.20
C ILE A 18 5.76 8.39 11.31
N GLU A 19 5.63 8.16 10.00
CA GLU A 19 5.15 9.19 9.08
C GLU A 19 3.63 9.35 9.20
N THR A 20 3.17 10.58 9.44
CA THR A 20 1.79 10.86 9.83
C THR A 20 1.04 11.76 8.84
N ARG A 21 1.70 12.20 7.78
CA ARG A 21 1.13 13.07 6.75
C ARG A 21 0.30 12.29 5.74
N LEU A 22 -0.54 13.01 4.99
CA LEU A 22 -1.20 12.47 3.81
C LEU A 22 -0.16 12.24 2.70
N PHE A 23 -0.37 11.25 1.84
CA PHE A 23 0.45 11.06 0.64
C PHE A 23 -0.40 11.34 -0.60
N ILE A 24 -0.19 12.50 -1.23
CA ILE A 24 -0.99 12.97 -2.37
C ILE A 24 -0.05 13.43 -3.48
N ASN A 25 -0.29 12.95 -4.70
CA ASN A 25 0.49 13.32 -5.89
C ASN A 25 2.01 13.12 -5.76
N GLY A 26 2.41 12.01 -5.12
CA GLY A 26 3.83 11.65 -4.97
C GLY A 26 4.54 12.30 -3.79
N GLU A 27 3.85 13.08 -2.97
CA GLU A 27 4.45 13.82 -1.85
C GLU A 27 3.68 13.64 -0.53
N TYR A 28 4.43 13.63 0.57
CA TYR A 28 3.86 13.74 1.90
C TYR A 28 3.50 15.19 2.24
N CYS A 29 2.23 15.44 2.57
CA CYS A 29 1.73 16.78 2.90
C CYS A 29 0.76 16.78 4.09
N ALA A 30 0.66 17.91 4.78
CA ALA A 30 -0.36 18.11 5.80
C ALA A 30 -1.77 18.10 5.19
N ALA A 31 -2.78 17.90 6.05
CA ALA A 31 -4.16 18.20 5.70
C ALA A 31 -4.29 19.69 5.33
N ALA A 32 -5.20 20.03 4.42
CA ALA A 32 -5.34 21.39 3.90
C ALA A 32 -5.66 22.42 4.98
N ASP A 33 -6.34 22.01 6.06
CA ASP A 33 -6.62 22.84 7.23
C ASP A 33 -5.66 22.60 8.40
N ASN A 34 -4.56 21.87 8.17
CA ASN A 34 -3.57 21.44 9.15
C ASN A 34 -4.13 20.63 10.33
N THR A 35 -5.36 20.12 10.25
CA THR A 35 -5.93 19.35 11.36
C THR A 35 -5.34 17.94 11.42
N THR A 36 -5.15 17.46 12.64
CA THR A 36 -4.73 16.09 12.94
C THR A 36 -5.75 15.38 13.84
N PHE A 37 -5.59 14.08 14.00
CA PHE A 37 -6.26 13.30 15.03
C PHE A 37 -5.30 12.28 15.63
N GLU A 38 -5.60 11.83 16.84
CA GLU A 38 -4.80 10.84 17.53
C GLU A 38 -5.09 9.45 16.99
N THR A 39 -4.04 8.71 16.62
CA THR A 39 -4.10 7.24 16.64
C THR A 39 -3.55 6.74 17.98
N ILE A 40 -4.16 5.70 18.53
CA ILE A 40 -3.90 5.18 19.87
C ILE A 40 -3.37 3.76 19.72
N ASP A 41 -2.27 3.44 20.41
CA ASP A 41 -1.85 2.05 20.59
C ASP A 41 -2.86 1.35 21.51
N PRO A 42 -3.65 0.38 21.02
CA PRO A 42 -4.68 -0.26 21.82
C PRO A 42 -4.11 -1.20 22.91
N ALA A 43 -2.87 -1.65 22.79
CA ALA A 43 -2.22 -2.45 23.82
C ALA A 43 -1.71 -1.58 24.98
N ALA A 44 -1.15 -0.41 24.67
CA ALA A 44 -0.62 0.53 25.66
C ALA A 44 -1.67 1.53 26.19
N GLN A 45 -2.78 1.72 25.46
CA GLN A 45 -3.79 2.77 25.70
C GLN A 45 -3.17 4.18 25.73
N GLN A 46 -2.19 4.41 24.86
CA GLN A 46 -1.45 5.67 24.76
C GLN A 46 -1.47 6.18 23.32
N THR A 47 -1.40 7.50 23.15
CA THR A 47 -1.28 8.12 21.84
C THR A 47 -0.03 7.63 21.12
N LEU A 48 -0.23 7.00 19.98
CA LEU A 48 0.83 6.49 19.11
C LEU A 48 1.36 7.60 18.20
N ALA A 49 0.47 8.38 17.56
CA ALA A 49 0.85 9.50 16.71
C ALA A 49 -0.30 10.50 16.45
N GLN A 50 0.03 11.71 15.98
CA GLN A 50 -0.92 12.70 15.45
C GLN A 50 -0.96 12.61 13.92
N VAL A 51 -2.01 12.00 13.37
CA VAL A 51 -2.17 11.73 11.94
C VAL A 51 -2.96 12.83 11.26
N ALA A 52 -2.52 13.26 10.08
CA ALA A 52 -3.21 14.27 9.29
C ALA A 52 -4.66 13.85 9.00
N ARG A 53 -5.62 14.72 9.31
CA ARG A 53 -7.05 14.45 9.14
C ARG A 53 -7.52 14.97 7.80
N GLY A 54 -7.40 14.15 6.76
CA GLY A 54 -7.92 14.47 5.43
C GLY A 54 -9.42 14.77 5.45
N LYS A 55 -9.82 15.91 4.87
CA LYS A 55 -11.22 16.34 4.72
C LYS A 55 -11.56 16.58 3.24
N LYS A 56 -12.73 17.16 2.98
CA LYS A 56 -13.25 17.41 1.62
C LYS A 56 -12.21 18.01 0.67
N ALA A 57 -11.48 19.04 1.09
CA ALA A 57 -10.47 19.68 0.26
C ALA A 57 -9.30 18.73 -0.09
N ASP A 58 -8.86 17.90 0.85
CA ASP A 58 -7.80 16.90 0.61
C ASP A 58 -8.27 15.80 -0.33
N VAL A 59 -9.52 15.35 -0.17
CA VAL A 59 -10.16 14.38 -1.07
C VAL A 59 -10.24 14.95 -2.49
N GLU A 60 -10.65 16.21 -2.65
CA GLU A 60 -10.69 16.88 -3.95
C GLU A 60 -9.30 16.98 -4.58
N ARG A 61 -8.26 17.32 -3.80
CA ARG A 61 -6.86 17.32 -4.27
C ARG A 61 -6.41 15.93 -4.73
N ALA A 62 -6.67 14.90 -3.93
CA ALA A 62 -6.30 13.52 -4.24
C ALA A 62 -7.00 12.99 -5.49
N VAL A 63 -8.32 13.23 -5.61
CA VAL A 63 -9.12 12.81 -6.78
C VAL A 63 -8.66 13.53 -8.04
N LYS A 64 -8.39 14.84 -7.96
CA LYS A 64 -7.88 15.59 -9.10
C LYS A 64 -6.53 15.05 -9.57
N ALA A 65 -5.60 14.80 -8.65
CA ALA A 65 -4.29 14.22 -8.97
C ALA A 65 -4.41 12.81 -9.58
N ALA A 66 -5.26 11.95 -9.00
CA ALA A 66 -5.50 10.61 -9.51
C ALA A 66 -6.11 10.62 -10.93
N ARG A 67 -7.08 11.51 -11.18
CA ARG A 67 -7.68 11.70 -12.51
C ARG A 67 -6.63 12.16 -13.52
N GLN A 68 -5.85 13.17 -13.17
CA GLN A 68 -4.79 13.67 -14.05
C GLN A 68 -3.76 12.58 -14.39
N ALA A 69 -3.29 11.82 -13.39
CA ALA A 69 -2.35 10.72 -13.61
C ALA A 69 -2.95 9.61 -14.50
N PHE A 70 -4.24 9.32 -14.35
CA PHE A 70 -4.93 8.35 -15.21
C PHE A 70 -5.04 8.84 -16.66
N ASP A 71 -5.45 10.10 -16.85
CA ASP A 71 -5.67 10.70 -18.17
C ASP A 71 -4.34 10.94 -18.92
N ASN A 72 -3.26 11.24 -18.19
CA ASN A 72 -1.90 11.37 -18.76
C ASN A 72 -1.37 10.06 -19.34
N GLY A 73 -1.84 8.91 -18.84
CA GLY A 73 -1.47 7.60 -19.38
C GLY A 73 -0.20 6.98 -18.82
N ASP A 74 0.58 7.69 -17.99
CA ASP A 74 1.87 7.23 -17.45
C ASP A 74 1.78 5.86 -16.75
N TRP A 75 0.65 5.59 -16.09
CA TRP A 75 0.33 4.27 -15.52
C TRP A 75 -0.74 3.51 -16.31
N SER A 76 -1.84 4.19 -16.69
CA SER A 76 -3.01 3.54 -17.30
C SER A 76 -2.71 2.97 -18.69
N GLN A 77 -1.86 3.65 -19.47
CA GLN A 77 -1.44 3.25 -20.82
C GLN A 77 -0.05 2.62 -20.86
N ALA A 78 0.65 2.51 -19.71
CA ALA A 78 1.91 1.78 -19.64
C ALA A 78 1.73 0.33 -20.10
N SER A 79 2.76 -0.25 -20.70
CA SER A 79 2.72 -1.64 -21.12
C SER A 79 2.51 -2.59 -19.92
N PRO A 80 1.86 -3.75 -20.11
CA PRO A 80 1.74 -4.76 -19.05
C PRO A 80 3.09 -5.12 -18.42
N ALA A 81 4.16 -5.21 -19.23
CA ALA A 81 5.51 -5.51 -18.77
C ALA A 81 6.08 -4.43 -17.83
N GLN A 82 5.90 -3.15 -18.15
CA GLN A 82 6.34 -2.04 -17.30
C GLN A 82 5.59 -2.04 -15.96
N ARG A 83 4.26 -2.16 -16.00
CA ARG A 83 3.45 -2.21 -14.77
C ARG A 83 3.82 -3.40 -13.89
N LYS A 84 4.04 -4.58 -14.51
CA LYS A 84 4.53 -5.78 -13.81
C LYS A 84 5.84 -5.51 -13.09
N ALA A 85 6.84 -4.95 -13.78
CA ALA A 85 8.13 -4.62 -13.17
C ALA A 85 8.00 -3.69 -11.95
N ILE A 86 7.15 -2.66 -12.05
CA ILE A 86 6.91 -1.71 -10.95
C ILE A 86 6.21 -2.39 -9.76
N LEU A 87 5.13 -3.16 -9.99
CA LEU A 87 4.42 -3.85 -8.91
C LEU A 87 5.26 -4.96 -8.27
N THR A 88 6.09 -5.67 -9.04
CA THR A 88 7.07 -6.63 -8.49
C THR A 88 8.06 -5.91 -7.59
N ARG A 89 8.62 -4.77 -8.03
CA ARG A 89 9.52 -3.96 -7.19
C ARG A 89 8.82 -3.43 -5.94
N PHE A 90 7.54 -3.08 -6.02
CA PHE A 90 6.76 -2.67 -4.87
C PHE A 90 6.64 -3.80 -3.83
N ALA A 91 6.32 -5.02 -4.26
CA ALA A 91 6.31 -6.19 -3.38
C ALA A 91 7.69 -6.45 -2.75
N ASP A 92 8.78 -6.31 -3.52
CA ASP A 92 10.15 -6.45 -2.99
C ASP A 92 10.46 -5.41 -1.89
N LEU A 93 9.99 -4.17 -2.06
CA LEU A 93 10.15 -3.12 -1.05
C LEU A 93 9.34 -3.42 0.21
N MET A 94 8.11 -3.94 0.08
CA MET A 94 7.32 -4.37 1.24
C MET A 94 8.03 -5.49 2.02
N GLU A 95 8.64 -6.46 1.33
CA GLU A 95 9.41 -7.54 1.95
C GLU A 95 10.70 -7.03 2.61
N ALA A 96 11.40 -6.09 1.97
CA ALA A 96 12.60 -5.45 2.51
C ALA A 96 12.31 -4.67 3.80
N HIS A 97 11.14 -4.02 3.88
CA HIS A 97 10.68 -3.26 5.04
C HIS A 97 9.73 -4.04 5.97
N ARG A 98 9.70 -5.38 5.86
CA ARG A 98 8.67 -6.21 6.52
C ARG A 98 8.59 -6.04 8.04
N GLU A 99 9.70 -5.81 8.73
CA GLU A 99 9.70 -5.65 10.18
C GLU A 99 9.13 -4.30 10.61
N GLU A 100 9.41 -3.25 9.85
CA GLU A 100 8.88 -1.91 10.08
C GLU A 100 7.37 -1.90 9.86
N LEU A 101 6.91 -2.42 8.71
CA LEU A 101 5.49 -2.52 8.39
C LEU A 101 4.73 -3.40 9.39
N ALA A 102 5.31 -4.53 9.81
CA ALA A 102 4.69 -5.41 10.80
C ALA A 102 4.59 -4.75 12.18
N LEU A 103 5.59 -3.95 12.56
CA LEU A 103 5.57 -3.23 13.83
C LEU A 103 4.53 -2.11 13.82
N LEU A 104 4.45 -1.33 12.73
CA LEU A 104 3.39 -0.33 12.54
C LEU A 104 2.00 -0.96 12.65
N GLU A 105 1.76 -2.07 11.94
CA GLU A 105 0.49 -2.80 11.98
C GLU A 105 0.13 -3.28 13.40
N THR A 106 1.11 -3.79 14.14
CA THR A 106 0.90 -4.23 15.53
C THR A 106 0.61 -3.08 16.48
N LEU A 107 1.35 -1.98 16.36
CA LEU A 107 1.15 -0.81 17.22
C LEU A 107 -0.21 -0.14 16.95
N ASP A 108 -0.64 -0.06 15.70
CA ASP A 108 -1.88 0.63 15.32
C ASP A 108 -3.14 -0.23 15.59
N THR A 109 -3.03 -1.57 15.48
CA THR A 109 -4.20 -2.47 15.58
C THR A 109 -4.22 -3.36 16.81
N GLY A 110 -3.11 -3.48 17.54
CA GLY A 110 -2.96 -4.35 18.71
C GLY A 110 -2.78 -5.83 18.41
N LYS A 111 -2.69 -6.22 17.13
CA LYS A 111 -2.50 -7.62 16.76
C LYS A 111 -1.10 -8.13 17.16
N PRO A 112 -0.95 -9.42 17.51
CA PRO A 112 0.37 -9.96 17.86
C PRO A 112 1.39 -9.77 16.73
N ILE A 113 2.58 -9.26 17.04
CA ILE A 113 3.67 -9.01 16.07
C ILE A 113 4.03 -10.24 15.21
N ARG A 114 3.83 -11.44 15.76
CA ARG A 114 4.05 -12.69 15.02
C ARG A 114 3.08 -12.86 13.86
N HIS A 115 1.82 -12.43 13.99
CA HIS A 115 0.84 -12.48 12.92
C HIS A 115 1.13 -11.42 11.86
N SER A 116 1.43 -10.18 12.28
CA SER A 116 1.85 -9.11 11.36
C SER A 116 3.05 -9.53 10.50
N LEU A 117 4.08 -10.09 11.13
CA LEU A 117 5.33 -10.44 10.48
C LEU A 117 5.26 -11.71 9.61
N ARG A 118 4.49 -12.71 10.04
CA ARG A 118 4.41 -14.02 9.36
C ARG A 118 3.32 -14.03 8.28
N ASP A 119 2.20 -13.36 8.53
CA ASP A 119 0.98 -13.53 7.75
C ASP A 119 0.61 -12.25 7.00
N ASP A 120 0.44 -11.12 7.69
CA ASP A 120 -0.11 -9.91 7.09
C ASP A 120 0.83 -9.30 6.04
N ILE A 121 2.06 -8.95 6.41
CA ILE A 121 2.98 -8.30 5.47
C ILE A 121 3.37 -9.23 4.32
N PRO A 122 3.72 -10.51 4.55
CA PRO A 122 3.97 -11.45 3.45
C PRO A 122 2.72 -11.71 2.60
N GLY A 123 1.52 -11.71 3.20
CA GLY A 123 0.26 -11.87 2.49
C GLY A 123 -0.03 -10.69 1.55
N ALA A 124 0.14 -9.46 2.04
CA ALA A 124 -0.04 -8.24 1.27
C ALA A 124 0.98 -8.14 0.12
N ALA A 125 2.27 -8.39 0.38
CA ALA A 125 3.30 -8.39 -0.65
C ALA A 125 3.03 -9.46 -1.74
N ARG A 126 2.61 -10.67 -1.32
CA ARG A 126 2.24 -11.74 -2.24
C ARG A 126 1.03 -11.39 -3.10
N ALA A 127 0.02 -10.73 -2.54
CA ALA A 127 -1.14 -10.29 -3.31
C ALA A 127 -0.74 -9.31 -4.43
N ILE A 128 0.07 -8.31 -4.10
CA ILE A 128 0.62 -7.37 -5.09
C ILE A 128 1.44 -8.10 -6.16
N ARG A 129 2.34 -9.00 -5.75
CA ARG A 129 3.18 -9.79 -6.67
C ARG A 129 2.34 -10.68 -7.59
N TRP A 130 1.30 -11.32 -7.06
CA TRP A 130 0.40 -12.17 -7.85
C TRP A 130 -0.31 -11.36 -8.94
N TYR A 131 -0.88 -10.20 -8.60
CA TYR A 131 -1.50 -9.34 -9.61
C TYR A 131 -0.49 -8.78 -10.62
N ALA A 132 0.74 -8.49 -10.20
CA ALA A 132 1.82 -8.10 -11.11
C ALA A 132 2.09 -9.19 -12.17
N GLU A 133 2.17 -10.44 -11.73
CA GLU A 133 2.42 -11.59 -12.60
C GLU A 133 1.25 -11.94 -13.52
N ALA A 134 0.02 -11.61 -13.12
CA ALA A 134 -1.20 -11.82 -13.91
C ALA A 134 -1.40 -10.80 -15.03
N LEU A 135 -0.77 -9.61 -14.96
CA LEU A 135 -0.99 -8.50 -15.90
C LEU A 135 -0.83 -8.86 -17.38
N ASP A 136 0.09 -9.78 -17.69
CA ASP A 136 0.42 -10.22 -19.04
C ASP A 136 -0.07 -11.66 -19.32
N LYS A 137 -1.11 -12.09 -18.59
CA LYS A 137 -1.70 -13.44 -18.65
C LYS A 137 -3.21 -13.43 -18.85
N VAL A 138 -3.84 -12.27 -18.77
CA VAL A 138 -5.26 -12.08 -19.08
C VAL A 138 -5.40 -11.72 -20.56
N TYR A 139 -6.17 -12.52 -21.29
CA TYR A 139 -6.41 -12.33 -22.73
C TYR A 139 -7.82 -11.78 -22.94
N GLY A 140 -7.97 -10.94 -23.96
CA GLY A 140 -9.29 -10.54 -24.47
C GLY A 140 -9.91 -11.63 -25.34
N GLU A 141 -11.12 -11.36 -25.82
CA GLU A 141 -11.87 -12.27 -26.67
C GLU A 141 -11.96 -11.72 -28.10
N VAL A 142 -11.96 -12.63 -29.09
CA VAL A 142 -12.21 -12.28 -30.49
C VAL A 142 -13.51 -12.95 -30.91
N ALA A 143 -14.48 -12.14 -31.35
CA ALA A 143 -15.75 -12.66 -31.85
C ALA A 143 -15.54 -13.51 -33.12
N PRO A 144 -16.29 -14.61 -33.31
CA PRO A 144 -16.18 -15.41 -34.52
C PRO A 144 -16.56 -14.58 -35.76
N PRO A 145 -15.84 -14.73 -36.89
CA PRO A 145 -16.23 -14.06 -38.14
C PRO A 145 -17.59 -14.58 -38.60
N ALA A 146 -18.35 -13.72 -39.30
CA ALA A 146 -19.61 -14.12 -39.92
C ALA A 146 -19.39 -15.32 -40.84
N ALA A 147 -20.33 -16.27 -40.86
CA ALA A 147 -20.24 -17.46 -41.70
C ALA A 147 -20.13 -17.05 -43.18
N THR A 148 -18.95 -17.21 -43.78
CA THR A 148 -18.77 -17.06 -45.22
C THR A 148 -19.44 -18.26 -45.89
N SER A 149 -20.61 -18.07 -46.48
CA SER A 149 -21.24 -19.11 -47.28
C SER A 149 -20.47 -19.23 -48.61
N TRP A 150 -19.56 -20.20 -48.70
CA TRP A 150 -18.98 -20.62 -49.98
C TRP A 150 -19.86 -21.71 -50.62
N ARG A 151 -21.07 -21.35 -51.01
CA ARG A 151 -21.94 -22.18 -51.86
C ARG A 151 -22.23 -21.45 -53.14
#